data_AF-A0AAV2PK56-F1
#
_entry.id   AF-A0AAV2PK56-F1
#
_cell.length_a   1.000
_cell.length_b   1.000
_cell.length_c   1.000
_cell.angle_alpha   90.00
_cell.angle_beta   90.00
_cell.angle_gamma   90.00
#
_symmetry.space_group_name_H-M   'P 1'
#
loop_
_entity.id
_entity.type
_entity.pdbx_description
1 polymer ?
#
loop_
_entity_poly.entity_id
_entity_poly.type
_entity_poly.pdbx_seq_one_letter_code
_entity_poly.pdbx_strand_id
1 'polypeptide(L)'
;MKVFAIVVVASLATAQVQFIDEPIRFNDATNDFDYEEPGVFEPLNLPSGASFLLGDISPAFSCADRPYGYYADVDNYCRVFHICNPSLFEDGTVQTYQYSFMCNAGSIFDQNALTCVREFSATPCEYAP
;
A
#
# COMPACT_ATOMS: atom_id res chain seq x y z
N MET A 1 12.84 -10.37 -10.89
CA MET A 1 14.21 -10.47 -11.46
C MET A 1 15.17 -9.71 -10.57
N LYS A 2 16.25 -10.35 -10.10
CA LYS A 2 17.42 -9.65 -9.51
C LYS A 2 18.53 -9.75 -10.57
N VAL A 3 19.01 -8.62 -11.05
CA VAL A 3 20.07 -8.60 -12.07
C VAL A 3 21.41 -8.80 -11.36
N PHE A 4 22.01 -9.98 -11.55
CA PHE A 4 23.36 -10.27 -11.07
C PHE A 4 24.35 -10.01 -12.19
N ALA A 5 25.36 -9.17 -11.94
CA ALA A 5 26.47 -9.00 -12.87
C ALA A 5 27.51 -10.12 -12.62
N ILE A 6 27.65 -11.03 -13.58
CA ILE A 6 28.67 -12.10 -13.55
C ILE A 6 29.89 -11.59 -14.32
N VAL A 7 31.00 -11.37 -13.62
CA VAL A 7 32.30 -11.11 -14.27
C VAL A 7 33.10 -12.40 -14.24
N VAL A 8 33.29 -13.03 -15.40
CA VAL A 8 34.15 -14.22 -15.55
C VAL A 8 35.56 -13.75 -15.86
N VAL A 9 36.46 -13.81 -14.87
CA VAL A 9 37.88 -13.56 -15.08
C VAL A 9 38.58 -14.90 -15.33
N ALA A 10 39.17 -15.08 -16.50
CA ALA A 10 39.92 -16.29 -16.84
C ALA A 10 41.40 -16.13 -16.46
N SER A 11 41.85 -16.81 -15.41
CA SER A 11 43.24 -17.29 -15.32
C SER A 11 43.36 -18.50 -14.37
N LEU A 12 44.42 -19.26 -14.60
CA LEU A 12 44.58 -20.71 -14.39
C LEU A 12 44.70 -21.11 -12.91
N ALA A 13 43.57 -21.21 -12.22
CA ALA A 13 43.26 -22.27 -11.24
C ALA A 13 42.07 -21.82 -10.37
N THR A 14 40.99 -22.60 -10.42
CA THR A 14 39.80 -22.56 -9.55
C THR A 14 38.98 -21.26 -9.53
N ALA A 15 37.70 -21.37 -9.92
CA ALA A 15 36.72 -20.31 -9.77
C ALA A 15 36.35 -20.14 -8.29
N GLN A 16 36.53 -18.93 -7.75
CA GLN A 16 35.99 -18.50 -6.47
C GLN A 16 35.29 -17.15 -6.69
N VAL A 17 34.02 -17.07 -6.35
CA VAL A 17 33.26 -15.80 -6.33
C VAL A 17 33.55 -15.13 -4.99
N GLN A 18 34.20 -13.98 -5.00
CA GLN A 18 34.46 -13.19 -3.79
C GLN A 18 33.56 -11.96 -3.79
N PHE A 19 32.72 -11.86 -2.76
CA PHE A 19 31.86 -10.70 -2.48
C PHE A 19 32.66 -9.73 -1.61
N ILE A 20 32.77 -8.46 -2.02
CA ILE A 20 33.37 -7.40 -1.21
C ILE A 20 32.25 -6.55 -0.59
N ASP A 21 32.09 -6.70 0.73
CA ASP A 21 31.29 -5.81 1.58
C ASP A 21 32.22 -4.71 2.14
N GLU A 22 32.00 -3.43 1.78
CA GLU A 22 32.07 -2.24 2.67
C GLU A 22 32.05 -0.88 1.90
N PRO A 23 31.61 0.23 2.54
CA PRO A 23 31.08 1.41 1.86
C PRO A 23 32.11 2.54 1.66
N ILE A 24 32.03 3.25 0.53
CA ILE A 24 32.86 4.44 0.27
C ILE A 24 32.13 5.71 0.72
N ARG A 25 32.84 6.56 1.49
CA ARG A 25 32.39 7.89 1.96
C ARG A 25 32.21 8.88 0.79
N PHE A 26 31.12 9.63 0.81
CA PHE A 26 30.80 10.68 -0.16
C PHE A 26 31.32 12.05 0.26
N ASN A 27 32.03 12.72 -0.66
CA ASN A 27 32.09 14.18 -0.76
C ASN A 27 31.25 14.54 -1.99
N ASP A 28 30.12 15.23 -1.80
CA ASP A 28 29.27 15.66 -2.92
C ASP A 28 29.44 17.16 -3.16
N ALA A 29 29.97 17.50 -4.33
CA ALA A 29 29.68 18.74 -5.02
C ALA A 29 29.22 18.33 -6.41
N THR A 30 27.93 18.54 -6.65
CA THR A 30 27.21 18.40 -7.92
C THR A 30 27.15 16.98 -8.49
N ASN A 31 26.13 16.22 -8.11
CA ASN A 31 25.54 15.20 -8.98
C ASN A 31 24.02 15.13 -8.81
N ASP A 32 23.32 15.64 -9.83
CA ASP A 32 21.96 15.25 -10.18
C ASP A 32 21.98 13.76 -10.52
N PHE A 33 21.51 12.92 -9.59
CA PHE A 33 21.43 11.48 -9.75
C PHE A 33 19.94 11.13 -9.75
N ASP A 34 19.41 10.77 -10.92
CA ASP A 34 18.10 10.11 -11.03
C ASP A 34 18.22 8.73 -10.36
N TYR A 35 18.15 8.71 -9.02
CA TYR A 35 17.85 7.50 -8.28
C TYR A 35 16.40 7.14 -8.63
N GLU A 36 16.21 6.09 -9.42
CA GLU A 36 14.98 5.30 -9.37
C GLU A 36 14.91 4.67 -7.97
N GLU A 37 14.51 5.46 -6.97
CA GLU A 37 13.95 4.93 -5.74
C GLU A 37 12.79 4.03 -6.18
N PRO A 38 12.85 2.71 -5.94
CA PRO A 38 11.74 1.84 -6.24
C PRO A 38 10.55 2.39 -5.46
N GLY A 39 9.61 3.02 -6.18
CA GLY A 39 8.48 3.70 -5.57
C GLY A 39 7.79 2.75 -4.60
N VAL A 40 7.81 3.09 -3.32
CA VAL A 40 7.09 2.33 -2.30
C VAL A 40 5.62 2.63 -2.54
N PHE A 41 4.96 1.74 -3.29
CA PHE A 41 3.52 1.82 -3.47
C PHE A 41 2.86 1.43 -2.15
N GLU A 42 2.10 2.37 -1.60
CA GLU A 42 1.30 2.10 -0.40
C GLU A 42 0.22 1.07 -0.73
N PRO A 43 -0.06 0.13 0.19
CA PRO A 43 -1.18 -0.78 0.05
C PRO A 43 -2.49 -0.02 -0.19
N LEU A 44 -3.41 -0.65 -0.93
CA LEU A 44 -4.72 -0.08 -1.24
C LEU A 44 -4.68 1.28 -1.99
N ASN A 45 -3.53 1.64 -2.56
CA ASN A 45 -3.27 2.93 -3.22
C ASN A 45 -3.53 4.14 -2.29
N LEU A 46 -3.20 3.98 -1.02
CA LEU A 46 -3.32 5.04 0.00
C LEU A 46 -2.24 6.13 -0.20
N PRO A 47 -2.41 7.31 0.45
CA PRO A 47 -1.40 8.36 0.41
C PRO A 47 -0.05 7.89 0.98
N SER A 48 1.06 8.43 0.45
CA SER A 48 2.41 8.15 0.93
C SER A 48 2.54 8.29 2.46
N GLY A 49 3.13 7.29 3.12
CA GLY A 49 3.28 7.26 4.56
C GLY A 49 2.08 6.66 5.31
N ALA A 50 1.05 6.16 4.62
CA ALA A 50 -0.06 5.45 5.25
C ALA A 50 0.42 4.26 6.08
N SER A 51 1.34 3.45 5.54
CA SER A 51 1.93 2.31 6.25
C SER A 51 2.66 2.72 7.53
N PHE A 52 3.26 3.91 7.57
CA PHE A 52 3.90 4.44 8.78
C PHE A 52 2.87 4.77 9.88
N LEU A 53 1.67 5.20 9.50
CA LEU A 53 0.61 5.58 10.44
C LEU A 53 -0.28 4.41 10.85
N LEU A 54 -0.52 3.47 9.94
CA LEU A 54 -1.47 2.37 10.11
C LEU A 54 -0.79 1.05 10.50
N GLY A 55 0.52 0.93 10.28
CA GLY A 55 1.26 -0.32 10.40
C GLY A 55 1.02 -1.22 9.21
N ASP A 56 0.89 -2.53 9.46
CA ASP A 56 0.53 -3.49 8.42
C ASP A 56 -0.91 -3.24 7.94
N ILE A 57 -1.04 -2.90 6.66
CA ILE A 57 -2.32 -2.66 5.99
C ILE A 57 -2.72 -3.91 5.22
N SER A 58 -3.87 -4.49 5.55
CA SER A 58 -4.45 -5.63 4.85
C SER A 58 -5.12 -5.19 3.54
N PRO A 59 -4.80 -5.78 2.38
CA PRO A 59 -5.50 -5.52 1.13
C PRO A 59 -6.71 -6.45 0.90
N ALA A 60 -7.19 -7.15 1.94
CA ALA A 60 -8.19 -8.22 1.79
C ALA A 60 -9.61 -7.73 1.48
N PHE A 61 -9.94 -6.48 1.83
CA PHE A 61 -11.26 -5.93 1.54
C PHE A 61 -11.54 -5.90 0.03
N SER A 62 -12.76 -6.32 -0.35
CA SER A 62 -13.22 -6.30 -1.74
C SER A 62 -14.63 -5.73 -1.87
N CYS A 63 -14.79 -4.89 -2.90
CA CYS A 63 -16.09 -4.40 -3.37
C CYS A 63 -16.87 -5.42 -4.24
N ALA A 64 -16.39 -6.65 -4.41
CA ALA A 64 -17.10 -7.69 -5.15
C ALA A 64 -18.51 -7.91 -4.56
N ASP A 65 -19.52 -7.93 -5.42
CA ASP A 65 -20.94 -8.12 -5.09
C ASP A 65 -21.51 -7.14 -4.05
N ARG A 66 -20.82 -6.01 -3.80
CA ARG A 66 -21.31 -4.94 -2.95
C ARG A 66 -22.02 -3.87 -3.79
N PRO A 67 -23.20 -3.37 -3.35
CA PRO A 67 -23.83 -2.22 -4.01
C PRO A 67 -22.98 -0.95 -3.82
N TYR A 68 -23.42 0.15 -4.45
CA TYR A 68 -22.83 1.45 -4.18
C TYR A 68 -22.91 1.75 -2.68
N GLY A 69 -21.79 2.14 -2.06
CA GLY A 69 -21.76 2.42 -0.64
C GLY A 69 -20.36 2.68 -0.09
N TYR A 70 -20.35 3.03 1.20
CA TYR A 70 -19.14 3.23 2.00
C TYR A 70 -19.08 2.07 2.99
N TYR A 71 -17.91 1.47 3.13
CA TYR A 71 -17.73 0.24 3.88
C TYR A 71 -16.52 0.35 4.79
N ALA A 72 -16.73 0.04 6.08
CA ALA A 72 -15.66 -0.05 7.04
C ALA A 72 -14.76 -1.25 6.73
N ASP A 73 -13.45 -1.07 6.85
CA ASP A 73 -12.50 -2.16 6.71
C ASP A 73 -12.13 -2.74 8.08
N VAL A 74 -12.80 -3.81 8.46
CA VAL A 74 -12.62 -4.46 9.77
C VAL A 74 -11.22 -5.07 9.91
N ASP A 75 -10.63 -5.57 8.82
CA ASP A 75 -9.27 -6.14 8.81
C ASP A 75 -8.21 -5.06 9.08
N ASN A 76 -8.54 -3.79 8.81
CA ASN A 76 -7.72 -2.62 9.08
C ASN A 76 -8.22 -1.80 10.28
N TYR A 77 -8.93 -2.45 11.23
CA TYR A 77 -9.45 -1.84 12.46
C TYR A 77 -10.33 -0.60 12.24
N CYS A 78 -11.04 -0.56 11.10
CA CYS A 78 -11.84 0.58 10.65
C CYS A 78 -11.07 1.91 10.56
N ARG A 79 -9.73 1.87 10.58
CA ARG A 79 -8.88 3.03 10.28
C ARG A 79 -8.80 3.30 8.78
N VAL A 80 -9.20 2.32 7.98
CA VAL A 80 -9.42 2.40 6.54
C VAL A 80 -10.90 2.17 6.25
N PHE A 81 -11.41 2.83 5.22
CA PHE A 81 -12.73 2.57 4.67
C PHE A 81 -12.69 2.64 3.14
N HIS A 82 -13.68 2.03 2.51
CA HIS A 82 -13.75 1.88 1.06
C HIS A 82 -15.05 2.44 0.51
N ILE A 83 -14.98 3.09 -0.65
CA ILE A 83 -16.15 3.41 -1.47
C ILE A 83 -16.22 2.39 -2.58
N CYS A 84 -17.33 1.65 -2.66
CA CYS A 84 -17.63 0.77 -3.77
C CYS A 84 -18.53 1.52 -4.77
N ASN A 85 -18.11 1.59 -6.03
CA ASN A 85 -18.81 2.32 -7.07
C ASN A 85 -19.05 1.43 -8.31
N PRO A 86 -20.18 0.71 -8.38
CA PRO A 86 -20.55 -0.07 -9.56
C PRO A 86 -20.85 0.84 -10.74
N SER A 87 -20.21 0.57 -11.87
CA SER A 87 -20.40 1.29 -13.14
C SER A 87 -20.88 0.32 -14.21
N LEU A 88 -21.97 0.68 -14.88
CA LEU A 88 -22.53 -0.05 -16.02
C LEU A 88 -21.87 0.44 -17.31
N PHE A 89 -21.29 -0.48 -18.07
CA PHE A 89 -20.68 -0.20 -19.37
C PHE A 89 -21.69 -0.41 -20.50
N GLU A 90 -21.37 0.11 -21.69
CA GLU A 90 -22.25 0.04 -22.87
C GLU A 90 -22.60 -1.39 -23.31
N ASP A 91 -21.71 -2.35 -23.01
CA ASP A 91 -21.90 -3.78 -23.29
C ASP A 91 -22.77 -4.51 -22.26
N GLY A 92 -23.30 -3.78 -21.26
CA GLY A 92 -24.13 -4.32 -20.18
C GLY A 92 -23.33 -4.96 -19.05
N THR A 93 -21.99 -4.95 -19.09
CA THR A 93 -21.16 -5.41 -17.97
C THR A 93 -21.19 -4.40 -16.83
N VAL A 94 -21.14 -4.91 -15.59
CA VAL A 94 -20.99 -4.08 -14.40
C VAL A 94 -19.58 -4.31 -13.86
N GLN A 95 -18.78 -3.25 -13.74
CA GLN A 95 -17.53 -3.30 -12.98
C GLN A 95 -17.63 -2.39 -11.78
N THR A 96 -17.17 -2.87 -10.63
CA THR A 96 -17.18 -2.09 -9.39
C THR A 96 -15.80 -1.52 -9.14
N TYR A 97 -15.71 -0.20 -9.09
CA TYR A 97 -14.49 0.50 -8.67
C TYR A 97 -14.42 0.57 -7.14
N GLN A 98 -13.25 0.29 -6.59
CA GLN A 98 -12.95 0.41 -5.16
C GLN A 98 -12.02 1.59 -4.95
N TYR A 99 -12.40 2.49 -4.03
CA TYR A 99 -11.57 3.60 -3.61
C TYR A 99 -11.33 3.51 -2.11
N SER A 100 -10.07 3.46 -1.70
CA SER A 100 -9.67 3.27 -0.32
C SER A 100 -9.24 4.60 0.31
N PHE A 101 -9.64 4.83 1.55
CA PHE A 101 -9.32 6.04 2.30
C PHE A 101 -8.92 5.69 3.73
N MET A 102 -8.06 6.50 4.33
CA MET A 102 -7.67 6.36 5.74
C MET A 102 -8.26 7.48 6.59
N CYS A 103 -8.67 7.15 7.80
CA CYS A 103 -9.04 8.11 8.82
C CYS A 103 -7.80 8.77 9.45
N ASN A 104 -7.99 9.94 10.04
CA ASN A 104 -6.94 10.61 10.81
C ASN A 104 -6.59 9.80 12.07
N ALA A 105 -5.40 10.04 12.63
CA ALA A 105 -4.96 9.41 13.87
C ALA A 105 -5.99 9.64 15.01
N GLY A 106 -6.40 8.55 15.68
CA GLY A 106 -7.37 8.57 16.78
C GLY A 106 -8.84 8.70 16.34
N SER A 107 -9.13 8.43 15.07
CA SER A 107 -10.48 8.30 14.51
C SER A 107 -10.60 6.99 13.72
N ILE A 108 -11.80 6.43 13.72
CA ILE A 108 -12.18 5.27 12.89
C ILE A 108 -13.45 5.58 12.11
N PHE A 109 -13.64 4.90 10.99
CA PHE A 109 -14.83 5.01 10.18
C PHE A 109 -16.03 4.39 10.90
N ASP A 110 -17.08 5.18 11.10
CA ASP A 110 -18.34 4.71 11.64
C ASP A 110 -19.32 4.42 10.49
N GLN A 111 -19.73 3.16 10.41
CA GLN A 111 -20.58 2.66 9.33
C GLN A 111 -22.01 3.25 9.34
N ASN A 112 -22.50 3.73 10.49
CA ASN A 112 -23.82 4.35 10.61
C ASN A 112 -23.78 5.84 10.25
N ALA A 113 -22.72 6.54 10.66
CA ALA A 113 -22.51 7.95 10.37
C ALA A 113 -21.88 8.19 8.98
N LEU A 114 -21.35 7.14 8.35
CA LEU A 114 -20.66 7.16 7.06
C LEU A 114 -19.50 8.17 7.04
N THR A 115 -18.77 8.28 8.16
CA THR A 115 -17.67 9.22 8.32
C THR A 115 -16.69 8.76 9.39
N CYS A 116 -15.48 9.32 9.38
CA CYS A 116 -14.52 9.10 10.46
C CYS A 116 -14.93 9.89 11.70
N VAL A 117 -15.14 9.18 12.81
CA VAL A 117 -15.44 9.77 14.13
C VAL A 117 -14.38 9.35 15.14
N ARG A 118 -14.32 10.01 16.29
CA ARG A 118 -13.40 9.61 17.36
C ARG A 118 -13.73 8.18 17.82
N GLU A 119 -12.71 7.39 18.11
CA GLU A 119 -12.86 5.98 18.51
C GLU A 119 -13.88 5.76 19.64
N PHE A 120 -13.87 6.60 20.67
CA PHE A 120 -14.80 6.48 21.81
C PHE A 120 -16.26 6.80 21.47
N SER A 121 -16.51 7.47 20.35
CA SER A 121 -17.85 7.86 19.88
C SER A 121 -18.34 6.99 18.72
N ALA A 122 -17.45 6.18 18.16
CA ALA A 122 -17.76 5.29 17.05
C ALA A 122 -18.54 4.06 17.54
N THR A 123 -19.41 3.56 16.68
CA THR A 123 -19.90 2.18 16.73
C THR A 123 -18.68 1.24 16.71
N PRO A 124 -18.62 0.20 17.56
CA PRO A 124 -17.47 -0.70 17.57
C PRO A 124 -17.23 -1.32 16.18
N CYS A 125 -15.97 -1.33 15.74
CA CYS A 125 -15.58 -1.72 14.39
C CYS A 125 -16.04 -3.14 14.01
N GLU A 126 -16.03 -4.06 14.96
CA GLU A 126 -16.46 -5.46 14.79
C GLU A 126 -17.95 -5.61 14.39
N TYR A 127 -18.75 -4.56 14.63
CA TYR A 127 -20.16 -4.51 14.29
C TYR A 127 -20.46 -3.68 13.04
N ALA A 128 -19.43 -3.28 12.28
CA ALA A 128 -19.63 -2.63 11.00
C ALA A 128 -20.11 -3.66 9.94
N PRO A 129 -21.30 -3.47 9.33
CA PRO A 129 -21.85 -4.37 8.30
C PRO A 129 -21.09 -4.37 6.95
#